data_AF-A0A9C9TGF3-F1
#
_entry.id   AF-A0A9C9TGF3-F1
#
_cell.length_a   1.000
_cell.length_b   1.000
_cell.length_c   1.000
_cell.angle_alpha   90.00
_cell.angle_beta   90.00
_cell.angle_gamma   90.00
#
_symmetry.space_group_name_H-M   'P 1'
#
loop_
_entity.id
_entity.type
_entity.pdbx_description
1 polymer ?
#
loop_
_entity_poly.entity_id
_entity_poly.type
_entity_poly.pdbx_seq_one_letter_code
_entity_poly.pdbx_strand_id
1 'polypeptide(L)'
;MSDATVSSMIKPRSGTPLPVHAAPRIPVFALGTSLGLFLAVTFTLCVGFDLLFPGQAMYESWLRLLPGFTWLSWPSFLLGLAESFAYGWYVALIFGPLYNFFAARGDRRGRA
;
A
#
# COMPACT_ATOMS: atom_id res chain seq x y z
N MET A 1 57.68 45.34 -8.43
CA MET A 1 58.11 44.03 -8.94
C MET A 1 57.98 43.05 -7.77
N SER A 2 57.19 41.99 -7.98
CA SER A 2 57.03 40.78 -7.14
C SER A 2 55.97 40.79 -6.03
N ASP A 3 54.71 40.64 -6.49
CA ASP A 3 53.74 39.60 -6.12
C ASP A 3 53.69 39.07 -4.68
N ALA A 4 52.72 39.58 -3.91
CA ALA A 4 52.18 38.90 -2.74
C ALA A 4 51.19 37.81 -3.18
N THR A 5 51.70 36.59 -3.44
CA THR A 5 50.87 35.40 -3.63
C THR A 5 50.24 34.98 -2.30
N VAL A 6 49.14 35.63 -1.92
CA VAL A 6 48.25 35.12 -0.88
C VAL A 6 47.55 33.89 -1.47
N SER A 7 48.11 32.73 -1.17
CA SER A 7 47.49 31.44 -1.42
C SER A 7 46.23 31.36 -0.55
N SER A 8 45.11 31.80 -1.12
CA SER A 8 43.77 31.60 -0.58
C SER A 8 43.53 30.09 -0.52
N MET A 9 43.87 29.50 0.62
CA MET A 9 43.51 28.13 0.97
C MET A 9 41.99 28.06 1.05
N ILE A 10 41.35 27.76 -0.08
CA ILE A 10 39.95 27.38 -0.15
C ILE A 10 39.85 26.02 0.55
N LYS A 11 39.61 26.05 1.86
CA LYS A 11 39.27 24.85 2.64
C LYS A 11 37.98 24.28 2.05
N PRO A 12 37.98 23.07 1.47
CA PRO A 12 36.75 22.44 1.02
C PRO A 12 35.87 22.24 2.26
N ARG A 13 34.72 22.90 2.28
CA ARG A 13 33.72 22.71 3.33
C ARG A 13 33.16 21.30 3.18
N SER A 14 33.74 20.36 3.90
CA SER A 14 33.22 19.02 4.12
C SER A 14 31.94 19.13 4.96
N GLY A 15 30.82 19.48 4.32
CA GLY A 15 29.51 19.36 4.92
C GLY A 15 29.13 17.89 4.97
N THR A 16 28.80 17.37 6.15
CA THR A 16 28.10 16.09 6.28
C THR A 16 26.74 16.22 5.58
N PRO A 17 26.40 15.37 4.60
CA PRO A 17 25.05 15.38 4.04
C PRO A 17 24.08 15.06 5.19
N LEU A 18 23.27 16.05 5.56
CA LEU A 18 22.18 15.84 6.49
C LEU A 18 21.24 14.80 5.87
N PRO A 19 20.69 13.86 6.65
CA PRO A 19 19.70 12.93 6.16
C PRO A 19 18.47 13.75 5.78
N VAL A 20 18.38 14.09 4.50
CA VAL A 20 17.16 14.59 3.88
C VAL A 20 16.17 13.47 4.10
N HIS A 21 15.29 13.64 5.09
CA HIS A 21 14.22 12.70 5.34
C HIS A 21 13.44 12.62 4.02
N ALA A 22 13.65 11.53 3.29
CA ALA A 22 12.87 11.26 2.10
C ALA A 22 11.42 11.30 2.55
N ALA A 23 10.63 12.21 1.95
CA ALA A 23 9.25 12.40 2.30
C ALA A 23 8.57 11.01 2.43
N PRO A 24 7.82 10.73 3.52
CA PRO A 24 7.26 9.41 3.76
C PRO A 24 6.44 8.96 2.54
N ARG A 25 6.95 7.99 1.79
CA ARG A 25 6.24 7.40 0.66
C ARG A 25 5.65 6.09 1.10
N ILE A 26 4.39 5.87 0.76
CA ILE A 26 3.74 4.61 1.05
C ILE A 26 4.32 3.54 0.10
N PRO A 27 4.91 2.45 0.64
CA PRO A 27 5.37 1.33 -0.15
C PRO A 27 4.17 0.53 -0.66
N VAL A 28 3.80 0.74 -1.93
CA VAL A 28 2.61 0.14 -2.57
C VAL A 28 2.57 -1.37 -2.43
N PHE A 29 3.73 -2.03 -2.58
CA PHE A 29 3.83 -3.49 -2.47
C PHE A 29 3.45 -3.97 -1.06
N ALA A 30 4.04 -3.36 -0.02
CA ALA A 30 3.74 -3.74 1.36
C ALA A 30 2.29 -3.38 1.75
N LEU A 31 1.76 -2.28 1.22
CA LEU A 31 0.35 -1.92 1.38
C LEU A 31 -0.58 -2.96 0.74
N GLY A 32 -0.28 -3.39 -0.48
CA GLY A 32 -1.09 -4.37 -1.22
C GLY A 32 -1.06 -5.75 -0.59
N THR A 33 0.12 -6.23 -0.18
CA THR A 33 0.24 -7.53 0.48
C THR A 33 -0.43 -7.54 1.86
N SER A 34 -0.27 -6.48 2.66
CA SER A 34 -0.93 -6.38 3.98
C SER A 34 -2.45 -6.30 3.87
N LEU A 35 -2.99 -5.42 3.02
CA LEU A 35 -4.44 -5.30 2.80
C LEU A 35 -5.01 -6.58 2.17
N GLY A 36 -4.32 -7.15 1.18
CA GLY A 36 -4.76 -8.38 0.53
C GLY A 36 -4.82 -9.55 1.51
N LEU A 37 -3.79 -9.75 2.33
CA LEU A 37 -3.78 -10.79 3.36
C LEU A 37 -4.84 -10.55 4.43
N PHE A 38 -5.02 -9.31 4.88
CA PHE A 38 -6.06 -8.96 5.85
C PHE A 38 -7.45 -9.32 5.33
N LEU A 39 -7.77 -8.95 4.08
CA LEU A 39 -9.06 -9.29 3.47
C LEU A 39 -9.21 -10.80 3.24
N ALA A 40 -8.16 -11.49 2.79
CA ALA A 40 -8.18 -12.94 2.60
C ALA A 40 -8.43 -13.71 3.92
N VAL A 41 -7.76 -13.30 5.01
CA VAL A 41 -7.97 -13.88 6.34
C VAL A 41 -9.38 -13.60 6.84
N THR A 42 -9.85 -12.35 6.73
CA THR A 42 -11.20 -11.96 7.14
C THR A 42 -12.25 -12.76 6.37
N PHE A 43 -12.11 -12.90 5.06
CA PHE A 43 -12.98 -13.74 4.24
C PHE A 43 -13.01 -15.19 4.73
N THR A 44 -11.84 -15.79 5.00
CA THR A 44 -11.74 -17.16 5.48
C THR A 44 -12.46 -17.34 6.83
N LEU A 45 -12.30 -16.39 7.75
CA LEU A 45 -13.01 -16.39 9.03
C LEU A 45 -14.52 -16.25 8.85
N CYS A 46 -14.96 -15.37 7.93
CA CYS A 46 -16.37 -15.20 7.61
C CYS A 46 -17.00 -16.49 7.07
N VAL A 47 -16.33 -17.19 6.14
CA VAL A 47 -16.80 -18.47 5.60
C VAL A 47 -16.85 -19.55 6.68
N GLY A 48 -15.82 -19.62 7.54
CA GLY A 48 -15.81 -20.56 8.66
C GLY A 48 -16.95 -20.32 9.66
N PHE A 49 -17.29 -19.05 9.90
CA PHE A 49 -18.41 -18.68 10.77
C PHE A 49 -19.77 -19.05 10.16
N ASP A 50 -19.97 -18.80 8.86
CA ASP A 50 -21.20 -19.17 8.13
C ASP A 50 -21.40 -20.70 8.14
N LEU A 51 -20.30 -21.48 8.08
CA LEU A 51 -20.33 -22.94 8.21
C LEU A 51 -20.69 -23.43 9.63
N LEU A 52 -20.27 -22.71 10.66
CA LEU A 52 -20.62 -23.00 12.07
C LEU A 52 -22.05 -22.57 12.40
N PHE A 53 -22.55 -21.49 11.79
CA PHE A 53 -23.84 -20.87 12.05
C PHE A 53 -24.61 -20.59 10.75
N PRO A 54 -25.13 -21.62 10.07
CA PRO A 54 -25.76 -21.51 8.75
C PRO A 54 -27.05 -20.67 8.72
N GLY A 55 -27.56 -20.23 9.87
CA GLY A 55 -28.75 -19.38 9.99
C GLY A 55 -28.48 -17.87 9.88
N GLN A 56 -27.21 -17.43 9.86
CA GLN A 56 -26.84 -16.02 9.72
C GLN A 56 -26.23 -15.79 8.33
N ALA A 57 -27.08 -15.75 7.31
CA ALA A 57 -26.66 -15.75 5.90
C ALA A 57 -25.86 -14.49 5.53
N MET A 58 -24.53 -14.57 5.63
CA MET A 58 -23.62 -13.53 5.15
C MET A 58 -23.21 -13.78 3.68
N TYR A 59 -23.44 -15.00 3.20
CA TYR A 59 -23.28 -15.47 1.82
C TYR A 59 -24.01 -14.62 0.76
N GLU A 60 -25.19 -14.08 1.06
CA GLU A 60 -25.96 -13.22 0.14
C GLU A 60 -25.20 -11.93 -0.25
N SER A 61 -24.37 -11.42 0.67
CA SER A 61 -23.48 -10.28 0.43
C SER A 61 -22.39 -10.61 -0.60
N TRP A 62 -21.93 -11.86 -0.58
CA TRP A 62 -20.86 -12.39 -1.42
C TRP A 62 -21.33 -12.71 -2.83
N LEU A 63 -22.55 -13.22 -2.98
CA LEU A 63 -23.23 -13.40 -4.26
C LEU A 63 -23.30 -12.10 -5.08
N ARG A 64 -23.52 -10.95 -4.43
CA ARG A 64 -23.58 -9.63 -5.09
C ARG A 64 -22.23 -9.13 -5.57
N LEU A 65 -21.13 -9.56 -4.95
CA LEU A 65 -19.78 -9.22 -5.39
C LEU A 65 -19.27 -10.15 -6.50
N LEU A 66 -19.77 -11.40 -6.57
CA LEU A 66 -19.24 -12.47 -7.43
C LEU A 66 -20.31 -13.17 -8.30
N PRO A 67 -20.57 -12.70 -9.54
CA PRO A 67 -21.47 -13.37 -10.48
C PRO A 67 -20.84 -14.68 -10.99
N GLY A 68 -21.10 -15.80 -10.30
CA GLY A 68 -20.56 -17.13 -10.60
C GLY A 68 -20.46 -18.06 -9.38
N PHE A 69 -20.72 -17.53 -8.19
CA PHE A 69 -20.70 -18.27 -6.92
C PHE A 69 -21.98 -19.11 -6.79
N THR A 70 -21.94 -20.40 -7.10
CA THR A 70 -23.16 -21.22 -7.19
C THR A 70 -23.37 -22.20 -6.05
N TRP A 71 -22.38 -22.48 -5.17
CA TRP A 71 -22.56 -23.35 -4.00
C TRP A 71 -21.31 -23.31 -3.09
N LEU A 72 -21.44 -23.76 -1.83
CA LEU A 72 -20.36 -23.88 -0.83
C LEU A 72 -19.33 -24.97 -1.20
N SER A 73 -18.72 -24.81 -2.37
CA SER A 73 -17.79 -25.74 -2.97
C SER A 73 -16.37 -25.17 -2.89
N TRP A 74 -15.39 -26.04 -2.71
CA TRP A 74 -13.96 -25.70 -2.67
C TRP A 74 -13.50 -24.70 -3.77
N PRO A 75 -13.98 -24.80 -5.02
CA PRO A 75 -13.64 -23.84 -6.08
C PRO A 75 -14.12 -22.41 -5.79
N SER A 76 -15.36 -22.25 -5.31
CA SER A 76 -15.93 -20.93 -5.02
C SER A 76 -15.22 -20.25 -3.85
N PHE A 77 -14.78 -21.02 -2.85
CA PHE A 77 -13.94 -20.52 -1.77
C PHE A 77 -12.60 -19.97 -2.28
N LEU A 78 -11.88 -20.75 -3.10
CA LEU A 78 -10.60 -20.30 -3.67
C LEU A 78 -10.75 -19.07 -4.55
N LEU A 79 -11.84 -19.00 -5.32
CA LEU A 79 -12.15 -17.85 -6.17
C LEU A 79 -12.43 -16.61 -5.32
N GLY A 80 -13.23 -16.74 -4.27
CA GLY A 80 -13.49 -15.64 -3.31
C GLY A 80 -12.26 -15.16 -2.55
N LEU A 81 -11.36 -16.08 -2.21
CA LEU A 81 -10.06 -15.76 -1.58
C LEU A 81 -9.17 -14.96 -2.55
N ALA A 82 -9.08 -15.40 -3.80
CA ALA A 82 -8.32 -14.73 -4.85
C ALA A 82 -8.86 -13.33 -5.13
N GLU A 83 -10.18 -13.17 -5.22
CA GLU A 83 -10.80 -11.87 -5.41
C GLU A 83 -10.60 -10.94 -4.22
N SER A 84 -10.78 -11.41 -2.97
CA SER A 84 -10.50 -10.62 -1.76
C SER A 84 -9.08 -10.06 -1.76
N PHE A 85 -8.13 -10.92 -2.10
CA PHE A 85 -6.74 -10.53 -2.19
C PHE A 85 -6.52 -9.50 -3.31
N ALA A 86 -7.14 -9.70 -4.47
CA ALA A 86 -7.10 -8.78 -5.59
C ALA A 86 -7.71 -7.41 -5.24
N TYR A 87 -8.79 -7.37 -4.46
CA TYR A 87 -9.38 -6.11 -3.98
C TYR A 87 -8.42 -5.33 -3.06
N GLY A 88 -7.68 -6.02 -2.18
CA GLY A 88 -6.64 -5.38 -1.37
C GLY A 88 -5.54 -4.76 -2.23
N TRP A 89 -5.12 -5.47 -3.28
CA TRP A 89 -4.17 -4.96 -4.26
C TRP A 89 -4.72 -3.81 -5.11
N TYR A 90 -5.98 -3.87 -5.50
CA TYR A 90 -6.66 -2.79 -6.21
C TYR A 90 -6.60 -1.49 -5.38
N VAL A 91 -6.94 -1.56 -4.09
CA VAL A 91 -6.83 -0.40 -3.19
C VAL A 91 -5.39 0.10 -3.13
N ALA A 92 -4.40 -0.78 -2.97
CA ALA A 92 -3.01 -0.36 -2.87
C ALA A 92 -2.48 0.30 -4.16
N LEU A 93 -2.81 -0.25 -5.32
CA LEU A 93 -2.38 0.26 -6.63
C LEU A 93 -3.02 1.61 -6.98
N ILE A 94 -4.23 1.88 -6.51
CA ILE A 94 -4.89 3.17 -6.73
C ILE A 94 -4.49 4.18 -5.64
N PHE A 95 -4.64 3.80 -4.37
CA PHE A 95 -4.41 4.69 -3.23
C PHE A 95 -2.94 5.04 -3.04
N GLY A 96 -2.03 4.07 -3.17
CA GLY A 96 -0.61 4.28 -2.90
C GLY A 96 0.04 5.34 -3.80
N PRO A 97 -0.09 5.27 -5.14
CA PRO A 97 0.39 6.32 -6.04
C PRO A 97 -0.31 7.65 -5.83
N LEU A 98 -1.63 7.64 -5.57
CA LEU A 98 -2.40 8.86 -5.35
C LEU A 98 -1.95 9.60 -4.08
N TYR A 99 -1.78 8.88 -2.97
CA TYR A 99 -1.23 9.42 -1.74
C TYR A 99 0.18 9.99 -1.97
N ASN A 100 1.05 9.22 -2.63
CA ASN A 100 2.41 9.65 -2.93
C ASN A 100 2.45 10.91 -3.82
N PHE A 101 1.50 11.06 -4.75
CA PHE A 101 1.36 12.25 -5.59
C PHE A 101 0.98 13.50 -4.79
N PHE A 102 -0.05 13.40 -3.95
CA PHE A 102 -0.49 14.54 -3.12
C PHE A 102 0.54 14.90 -2.05
N ALA A 103 1.17 13.90 -1.41
CA ALA A 103 2.25 14.11 -0.45
C ALA A 103 3.44 14.85 -1.08
N ALA A 104 3.83 14.47 -2.30
CA ALA A 104 4.90 15.15 -3.03
C ALA A 104 4.54 16.60 -3.41
N ARG A 105 3.25 16.90 -3.67
CA ARG A 105 2.79 18.26 -3.99
C ARG A 105 2.71 19.16 -2.76
N GLY A 106 2.36 18.61 -1.60
CA GLY A 106 2.35 19.31 -0.31
C GLY A 106 3.74 19.78 0.11
N ASP A 107 4.75 18.90 0.02
CA ASP A 107 6.14 19.24 0.36
C ASP A 107 6.69 20.36 -0.54
N ARG A 108 6.34 20.37 -1.84
CA ARG A 108 6.74 21.46 -2.75
C ARG A 108 6.12 22.81 -2.42
N ARG A 109 4.91 22.85 -1.87
CA ARG A 109 4.25 24.10 -1.45
C ARG A 109 4.80 24.67 -0.15
N GLY A 110 5.38 23.84 0.73
CA GLY A 110 6.01 24.31 1.96
C GLY A 110 7.42 24.88 1.79
N ARG A 111 8.05 24.68 0.61
CA ARG A 111 9.41 25.13 0.30
C ARG A 111 9.48 26.37 -0.61
N ALA A 112 8.33 26.86 -1.11
CA ALA A 112 8.21 28.07 -1.91
C ALA A 112 7.65 29.20 -1.04
#